data_AF-K2EHQ9-F1
#
_entry.id   AF-K2EHQ9-F1
#
_cell.length_a   1.000
_cell.length_b   1.000
_cell.length_c   1.000
_cell.angle_alpha   90.00
_cell.angle_beta   90.00
_cell.angle_gamma   90.00
#
_symmetry.space_group_name_H-M   'P 1'
#
loop_
_entity.id
_entity.type
_entity.pdbx_description
1 polymer ?
#
loop_
_entity_poly.entity_id
_entity_poly.type
_entity_poly.pdbx_seq_one_letter_code
_entity_poly.pdbx_strand_id
1 'polypeptide(L)'
;MEFSPLSPPLKFLTTYDAKTGIEMFEREQRWNLKLVAKLMNVWILPVLSPRCFHQWGGAKMMLRELQSWITPDSFVFKTDVYSYYASLNHVILFQQLKAIEWPERLMETVLGYCQRTILRIGPSLHCTRGIPKGGAVSPVLGALYLTPLDHAMERRVKRGDCFYARFQDDIILVARKRHVLRRMRLKMYKVLNALMLTLRSEKTYLGRSHKGFDLLGYHISPDGLSPSLQTQEKAIVKAKRRYAQGGGKSLHSYLNRWRTWVHAGLPFKVHHVDDVIESIIALFDIPRDKNLETEPCRKLLGSVVDSLSKYPARLSLPICSEFDGANNREGKLICKNFSEHSRYRS
;
A
#
# COMPACT_ATOMS: atom_id res chain seq x y z
N MET A 1 16.61 10.13 -33.99
CA MET A 1 17.74 9.49 -33.28
C MET A 1 17.51 8.00 -33.32
N GLU A 2 18.20 7.32 -34.23
CA GLU A 2 18.23 5.86 -34.33
C GLU A 2 19.07 5.30 -33.17
N PHE A 3 18.53 4.31 -32.48
CA PHE A 3 19.24 3.56 -31.45
C PHE A 3 20.27 2.66 -32.12
N SER A 4 21.56 2.99 -32.01
CA SER A 4 22.64 2.07 -32.35
C SER A 4 22.95 1.19 -31.13
N PRO A 5 22.78 -0.15 -31.20
CA PRO A 5 23.03 -1.01 -30.05
C PRO A 5 24.53 -1.28 -29.92
N LEU A 6 25.19 -0.55 -29.03
CA LEU A 6 26.47 -0.98 -28.50
C LEU A 6 26.20 -2.19 -27.61
N SER A 7 26.56 -3.38 -28.10
CA SER A 7 26.35 -4.71 -27.48
C SER A 7 24.90 -5.24 -27.49
N PRO A 8 24.69 -6.56 -27.68
CA PRO A 8 23.35 -7.14 -27.61
C PRO A 8 22.78 -6.90 -26.21
N PRO A 9 21.49 -6.52 -26.08
CA PRO A 9 20.89 -6.28 -24.78
C PRO A 9 21.05 -7.51 -23.89
N LEU A 10 21.42 -7.28 -22.62
CA LEU A 10 21.52 -8.31 -21.59
C LEU A 10 20.28 -9.20 -21.64
N LYS A 11 20.43 -10.45 -22.05
CA LYS A 11 19.32 -11.40 -22.17
C LYS A 11 19.01 -12.00 -20.81
N PHE A 12 17.84 -11.67 -20.27
CA PHE A 12 17.34 -12.30 -19.04
C PHE A 12 16.51 -13.53 -19.37
N LEU A 13 16.81 -14.62 -18.66
CA LEU A 13 16.04 -15.86 -18.70
C LEU A 13 15.32 -16.03 -17.36
N THR A 14 14.06 -16.42 -17.43
CA THR A 14 13.24 -16.67 -16.25
C THR A 14 12.53 -18.00 -16.37
N THR A 15 12.31 -18.67 -15.25
CA THR A 15 11.37 -19.80 -15.16
C THR A 15 10.06 -19.31 -14.55
N TYR A 16 8.97 -20.03 -14.80
CA TYR A 16 7.64 -19.64 -14.35
C TYR A 16 7.05 -20.68 -13.40
N ASP A 17 6.68 -20.28 -12.18
CA ASP A 17 5.90 -21.11 -11.28
C ASP A 17 4.40 -20.91 -11.55
N ALA A 18 3.79 -21.90 -12.21
CA ALA A 18 2.37 -21.88 -12.55
C ALA A 18 1.43 -21.82 -11.33
N LYS A 19 1.86 -22.29 -10.15
CA LYS A 19 1.02 -22.27 -8.94
C LYS A 19 0.92 -20.87 -8.34
N THR A 20 2.02 -20.12 -8.34
CA THR A 20 2.09 -18.77 -7.74
C THR A 20 1.95 -17.66 -8.79
N GLY A 21 2.12 -18.01 -10.06
CA GLY A 21 2.24 -17.09 -11.18
C GLY A 21 3.46 -16.18 -11.06
N ILE A 22 4.49 -16.61 -10.33
CA ILE A 22 5.72 -15.84 -10.09
C ILE A 22 6.80 -16.29 -11.07
N GLU A 23 7.53 -15.32 -11.59
CA GLU A 23 8.70 -15.55 -12.41
C GLU A 23 9.96 -15.57 -11.57
N MET A 24 10.79 -16.59 -11.81
CA MET A 24 12.01 -16.85 -11.04
C MET A 24 13.22 -16.60 -11.92
N PHE A 25 14.04 -15.65 -11.47
CA PHE A 25 15.35 -15.36 -12.03
C PHE A 25 16.42 -16.26 -11.41
N GLU A 26 17.49 -16.48 -12.16
CA GLU A 26 18.69 -17.12 -11.64
C GLU A 26 19.23 -16.39 -10.41
N ARG A 27 19.87 -17.13 -9.49
CA ARG A 27 20.34 -16.61 -8.20
C ARG A 27 21.25 -15.40 -8.35
N GLU A 28 22.20 -15.43 -9.29
CA GLU A 28 23.13 -14.33 -9.54
C GLU A 28 22.40 -13.08 -10.04
N GLN A 29 21.52 -13.24 -11.03
CA GLN A 29 20.70 -12.15 -11.56
C GLN A 29 19.82 -11.49 -10.50
N ARG A 30 19.28 -12.26 -9.53
CA ARG A 30 18.45 -11.70 -8.44
C ARG A 30 19.20 -10.69 -7.58
N TRP A 31 20.50 -10.88 -7.34
CA TRP A 31 21.30 -9.92 -6.56
C TRP A 31 21.53 -8.63 -7.35
N ASN A 32 21.94 -8.77 -8.61
CA ASN A 32 22.15 -7.63 -9.51
C ASN A 32 20.86 -6.82 -9.68
N LEU A 33 19.72 -7.49 -9.85
CA LEU A 33 18.41 -6.83 -9.98
C LEU A 33 17.96 -6.12 -8.69
N LYS A 34 18.34 -6.62 -7.50
CA LYS A 34 18.10 -5.89 -6.24
C LYS A 34 18.94 -4.62 -6.17
N LEU A 35 20.21 -4.69 -6.60
CA LEU A 35 21.08 -3.51 -6.67
C LEU A 35 20.52 -2.48 -7.67
N VAL A 36 20.13 -2.93 -8.87
CA VAL A 36 19.48 -2.08 -9.88
C VAL A 36 18.21 -1.45 -9.31
N ALA A 37 17.34 -2.21 -8.65
CA ALA A 37 16.13 -1.65 -8.02
C ALA A 37 16.44 -0.57 -6.97
N LYS A 38 17.50 -0.77 -6.16
CA LYS A 38 17.93 0.20 -5.16
C LYS A 38 18.50 1.46 -5.79
N LEU A 39 19.29 1.32 -6.86
CA LEU A 39 19.78 2.44 -7.65
C LEU A 39 18.62 3.19 -8.29
N MET A 40 17.67 2.48 -8.90
CA MET A 40 16.49 3.07 -9.53
C MET A 40 15.70 4.01 -8.64
N ASN A 41 15.60 3.68 -7.36
CA ASN A 41 14.92 4.53 -6.39
C ASN A 41 15.57 5.91 -6.21
N VAL A 42 16.86 6.08 -6.50
CA VAL A 42 17.53 7.40 -6.45
C VAL A 42 16.89 8.40 -7.42
N TRP A 43 16.54 7.95 -8.63
CA TRP A 43 15.89 8.79 -9.65
C TRP A 43 14.37 8.77 -9.55
N ILE A 44 13.79 7.63 -9.15
CA ILE A 44 12.34 7.45 -9.19
C ILE A 44 11.66 8.03 -7.94
N LEU A 45 12.21 7.85 -6.73
CA LEU A 45 11.55 8.34 -5.51
C LEU A 45 11.21 9.84 -5.55
N PRO A 46 12.08 10.75 -6.05
CA PRO A 46 11.77 12.17 -6.13
C PRO A 46 10.56 12.52 -7.01
N VAL A 47 10.23 11.70 -8.00
CA VAL A 47 9.10 11.95 -8.91
C VAL A 47 7.80 11.28 -8.46
N LEU A 48 7.89 10.35 -7.49
CA LEU A 48 6.73 9.62 -6.99
C LEU A 48 5.91 10.47 -6.03
N SER A 49 4.59 10.41 -6.22
CA SER A 49 3.64 10.99 -5.28
C SER A 49 3.72 10.32 -3.90
N PRO A 50 3.56 11.07 -2.80
CA PRO A 50 3.34 10.50 -1.47
C PRO A 50 2.06 9.65 -1.38
N ARG A 51 1.15 9.74 -2.36
CA ARG A 51 -0.06 8.90 -2.46
C ARG A 51 0.20 7.50 -3.03
N CYS A 52 1.44 7.21 -3.42
CA CYS A 52 1.95 5.88 -3.78
C CYS A 52 2.50 5.16 -2.53
N PHE A 53 1.63 4.54 -1.75
CA PHE A 53 1.99 4.09 -0.39
C PHE A 53 2.98 2.92 -0.35
N HIS A 54 3.13 2.13 -1.42
CA HIS A 54 4.07 1.00 -1.42
C HIS A 54 5.54 1.42 -1.42
N GLN A 55 5.85 2.70 -1.68
CA GLN A 55 7.21 3.25 -1.60
C GLN A 55 7.44 4.12 -0.36
N TRP A 56 6.40 4.74 0.20
CA TRP A 56 6.54 5.72 1.29
C TRP A 56 6.21 5.18 2.69
N GLY A 57 5.13 4.40 2.83
CA GLY A 57 4.56 4.12 4.17
C GLY A 57 3.92 2.76 4.37
N GLY A 58 3.84 1.96 3.32
CA GLY A 58 3.21 0.66 3.35
C GLY A 58 1.68 0.71 3.41
N ALA A 59 1.08 -0.48 3.39
CA ALA A 59 -0.37 -0.66 3.41
C ALA A 59 -1.04 -0.05 4.65
N LYS A 60 -0.38 -0.14 5.83
CA LYS A 60 -0.96 0.36 7.09
C LYS A 60 -1.07 1.88 7.10
N MET A 61 -0.06 2.60 6.60
CA MET A 61 -0.14 4.06 6.51
C MET A 61 -1.29 4.51 5.60
N MET A 62 -1.46 3.84 4.45
CA MET A 62 -2.59 4.08 3.56
C MET A 62 -3.94 3.90 4.28
N LEU A 63 -4.08 2.82 5.05
CA LEU A 63 -5.31 2.54 5.80
C LEU A 63 -5.59 3.58 6.88
N ARG A 64 -4.56 4.07 7.59
CA ARG A 64 -4.71 5.16 8.58
C ARG A 64 -5.26 6.42 7.94
N GLU A 65 -4.64 6.85 6.84
CA GLU A 65 -5.05 8.07 6.14
C GLU A 65 -6.43 7.91 5.48
N LEU A 66 -6.73 6.72 4.96
CA LEU A 66 -8.05 6.45 4.41
C LEU A 66 -9.13 6.50 5.50
N GLN A 67 -8.89 5.88 6.67
CA GLN A 67 -9.87 5.84 7.75
C GLN A 67 -10.26 7.24 8.23
N SER A 68 -9.32 8.19 8.31
CA SER A 68 -9.63 9.57 8.71
C SER A 68 -10.49 10.33 7.69
N TRP A 69 -10.55 9.85 6.44
CA TRP A 69 -11.39 10.41 5.38
C TRP A 69 -12.76 9.75 5.26
N ILE A 70 -12.97 8.57 5.84
CA ILE A 70 -14.26 7.88 5.76
C ILE A 70 -15.25 8.50 6.76
N THR A 71 -16.41 8.94 6.25
CA THR A 71 -17.61 9.24 7.06
C THR A 71 -18.77 8.42 6.50
N PRO A 72 -19.93 8.29 7.19
CA PRO A 72 -21.08 7.51 6.68
C PRO A 72 -21.59 7.90 5.28
N ASP A 73 -21.46 9.17 4.91
CA ASP A 73 -21.93 9.73 3.63
C ASP A 73 -20.88 9.80 2.52
N SER A 74 -19.64 9.36 2.78
CA SER A 74 -18.60 9.35 1.76
C SER A 74 -18.97 8.47 0.57
N PHE A 75 -18.70 8.97 -0.63
CA PHE A 75 -18.75 8.20 -1.87
C PHE A 75 -17.37 7.60 -2.13
N VAL A 76 -17.34 6.29 -2.36
CA VAL A 76 -16.11 5.52 -2.53
C VAL A 76 -16.08 4.86 -3.90
N PHE A 77 -14.93 4.92 -4.54
CA PHE A 77 -14.61 4.12 -5.71
C PHE A 77 -13.27 3.43 -5.49
N LYS A 78 -13.28 2.10 -5.38
CA LYS A 78 -12.09 1.26 -5.25
C LYS A 78 -11.96 0.43 -6.52
N THR A 79 -10.74 0.32 -7.05
CA THR A 79 -10.48 -0.49 -8.23
C THR A 79 -9.09 -1.11 -8.18
N ASP A 80 -8.90 -2.12 -9.00
CA ASP A 80 -7.63 -2.79 -9.29
C ASP A 80 -7.37 -2.74 -10.80
N VAL A 81 -6.12 -2.88 -11.24
CA VAL A 81 -5.77 -2.97 -12.67
C VAL A 81 -5.70 -4.44 -13.07
N TYR A 82 -6.35 -4.80 -14.17
CA TYR A 82 -6.33 -6.18 -14.65
C TYR A 82 -4.92 -6.57 -15.09
N SER A 83 -4.40 -7.65 -14.49
CA SER A 83 -3.08 -8.20 -14.79
C SER A 83 -2.00 -7.12 -14.90
N TYR A 84 -1.92 -6.25 -13.90
CA TYR A 84 -1.15 -4.99 -13.95
C TYR A 84 0.25 -5.17 -14.53
N TYR A 85 1.12 -5.93 -13.87
CA TYR A 85 2.50 -6.16 -14.33
C TYR A 85 2.58 -6.73 -15.75
N ALA A 86 1.70 -7.66 -16.13
CA ALA A 86 1.67 -8.21 -17.49
C ALA A 86 1.19 -7.19 -18.55
N SER A 87 0.49 -6.14 -18.13
CA SER A 87 -0.16 -5.16 -19.02
C SER A 87 0.71 -3.94 -19.33
N LEU A 88 1.83 -3.73 -18.64
CA LEU A 88 2.68 -2.55 -18.85
C LEU A 88 3.21 -2.49 -20.29
N ASN A 89 2.90 -1.41 -21.00
CA ASN A 89 3.44 -1.15 -22.32
C ASN A 89 4.89 -0.64 -22.22
N HIS A 90 5.84 -1.32 -22.87
CA HIS A 90 7.26 -0.98 -22.80
C HIS A 90 7.56 0.39 -23.40
N VAL A 91 6.92 0.78 -24.52
CA VAL A 91 7.16 2.10 -25.13
C VAL A 91 6.82 3.22 -24.15
N ILE A 92 5.65 3.15 -23.50
CA ILE A 92 5.22 4.13 -22.50
C ILE A 92 6.18 4.16 -21.29
N LEU A 93 6.56 2.98 -20.79
CA LEU A 93 7.46 2.87 -19.64
C LEU A 93 8.83 3.51 -19.95
N PHE A 94 9.38 3.26 -21.14
CA PHE A 94 10.67 3.82 -21.54
C PHE A 94 10.61 5.31 -21.86
N GLN A 95 9.47 5.81 -22.35
CA GLN A 95 9.22 7.26 -22.44
C GLN A 95 9.26 7.92 -21.05
N GLN A 96 8.66 7.30 -20.03
CA GLN A 96 8.70 7.81 -18.66
C GLN A 96 10.11 7.75 -18.06
N LEU A 97 10.87 6.68 -18.29
CA LEU A 97 12.26 6.58 -17.85
C LEU A 97 13.14 7.66 -18.48
N LYS A 98 12.97 7.93 -19.77
CA LYS A 98 13.66 9.05 -20.44
C LYS A 98 13.27 10.41 -19.85
N ALA A 99 11.99 10.61 -19.54
CA ALA A 99 11.49 11.86 -18.99
C ALA A 99 12.03 12.19 -17.60
N ILE A 100 12.53 11.19 -16.85
CA ILE A 100 13.21 11.38 -15.55
C ILE A 100 14.74 11.33 -15.67
N GLU A 101 15.26 11.47 -16.89
CA GLU A 101 16.70 11.46 -17.20
C GLU A 101 17.41 10.20 -16.68
N TRP A 102 16.74 9.04 -16.80
CA TRP A 102 17.34 7.76 -16.44
C TRP A 102 18.61 7.50 -17.29
N PRO A 103 19.74 7.07 -16.68
CA PRO A 103 20.99 6.88 -17.41
C PRO A 103 20.87 5.89 -18.57
N GLU A 104 21.32 6.30 -19.74
CA GLU A 104 21.22 5.51 -20.97
C GLU A 104 21.91 4.14 -20.85
N ARG A 105 23.09 4.11 -20.19
CA ARG A 105 23.83 2.86 -19.91
C ARG A 105 23.04 1.84 -19.09
N LEU A 106 22.08 2.29 -18.28
CA LEU A 106 21.22 1.40 -17.48
C LEU A 106 19.91 1.08 -18.19
N MET A 107 19.57 1.78 -19.28
CA MET A 107 18.36 1.59 -20.06
C MET A 107 18.32 0.19 -20.70
N GLU A 108 19.46 -0.28 -21.20
CA GLU A 108 19.59 -1.61 -21.80
C GLU A 108 19.34 -2.75 -20.81
N THR A 109 19.77 -2.58 -19.55
CA THR A 109 19.52 -3.56 -18.49
C THR A 109 18.03 -3.65 -18.19
N VAL A 110 17.35 -2.51 -18.08
CA VAL A 110 15.89 -2.47 -17.86
C VAL A 110 15.16 -3.03 -19.08
N LEU A 111 15.68 -2.80 -20.29
CA LEU A 111 15.08 -3.30 -21.53
C LEU A 111 15.15 -4.81 -21.59
N GLY A 112 16.33 -5.38 -21.37
CA GLY A 112 16.51 -6.82 -21.26
C GLY A 112 15.64 -7.45 -20.18
N TYR A 113 15.49 -6.77 -19.03
CA TYR A 113 14.62 -7.22 -17.95
C TYR A 113 13.13 -7.24 -18.36
N CYS A 114 12.66 -6.21 -19.08
CA CYS A 114 11.30 -6.15 -19.59
C CYS A 114 11.08 -7.18 -20.71
N GLN A 115 12.05 -7.32 -21.61
CA GLN A 115 12.05 -8.21 -22.78
C GLN A 115 12.62 -9.61 -22.50
N ARG A 116 12.60 -10.03 -21.24
CA ARG A 116 13.07 -11.34 -20.81
C ARG A 116 12.37 -12.48 -21.58
N THR A 117 13.05 -13.61 -21.62
CA THR A 117 12.47 -14.85 -22.14
C THR A 117 12.05 -15.75 -20.98
N ILE A 118 10.81 -16.22 -21.02
CA ILE A 118 10.25 -17.17 -20.06
C ILE A 118 10.45 -18.58 -20.62
N LEU A 119 11.26 -19.36 -19.89
CA LEU A 119 11.45 -20.79 -20.11
C LEU A 119 10.24 -21.55 -19.54
N ARG A 120 9.64 -22.39 -20.37
CA ARG A 120 8.49 -23.24 -20.03
C ARG A 120 8.62 -24.58 -20.73
N ILE A 121 7.84 -25.57 -20.31
CA ILE A 121 7.72 -26.83 -21.04
C ILE A 121 7.10 -26.50 -22.42
N GLY A 122 7.85 -26.75 -23.50
CA GLY A 122 7.51 -26.32 -24.86
C GLY A 122 8.28 -25.07 -25.32
N PRO A 123 7.77 -24.31 -26.31
CA PRO A 123 8.49 -23.17 -26.87
C PRO A 123 8.60 -22.03 -25.85
N SER A 124 9.82 -21.51 -25.69
CA SER A 124 10.09 -20.34 -24.85
C SER A 124 9.27 -19.13 -25.29
N LEU A 125 8.84 -18.29 -24.34
CA LEU A 125 8.08 -17.09 -24.62
C LEU A 125 8.96 -15.85 -24.48
N HIS A 126 9.19 -15.13 -25.57
CA HIS A 126 9.82 -13.82 -25.55
C HIS A 126 8.79 -12.73 -25.20
N CYS A 127 9.04 -11.94 -24.15
CA CYS A 127 8.09 -10.94 -23.68
C CYS A 127 8.22 -9.62 -24.43
N THR A 128 7.18 -9.20 -25.16
CA THR A 128 7.12 -7.88 -25.82
C THR A 128 6.26 -6.86 -25.06
N ARG A 129 5.67 -7.29 -23.94
CA ARG A 129 4.84 -6.49 -23.04
C ARG A 129 4.98 -6.98 -21.60
N GLY A 130 4.76 -6.08 -20.66
CA GLY A 130 4.72 -6.37 -19.24
C GLY A 130 6.09 -6.54 -18.60
N ILE A 131 6.08 -6.64 -17.28
CA ILE A 131 7.26 -6.82 -16.43
C ILE A 131 7.09 -8.08 -15.57
N PRO A 132 8.18 -8.72 -15.10
CA PRO A 132 8.07 -9.99 -14.40
C PRO A 132 7.41 -9.86 -13.05
N LYS A 133 6.49 -10.77 -12.75
CA LYS A 133 5.91 -10.84 -11.41
C LYS A 133 6.92 -11.49 -10.44
N GLY A 134 7.27 -10.76 -9.38
CA GLY A 134 8.19 -11.22 -8.33
C GLY A 134 9.66 -10.82 -8.52
N GLY A 135 10.00 -10.11 -9.59
CA GLY A 135 11.32 -9.51 -9.74
C GLY A 135 11.49 -8.25 -8.89
N ALA A 136 12.71 -8.00 -8.41
CA ALA A 136 13.01 -6.90 -7.49
C ALA A 136 12.81 -5.50 -8.10
N VAL A 137 12.99 -5.37 -9.42
CA VAL A 137 12.82 -4.11 -10.16
C VAL A 137 11.34 -3.78 -10.43
N SER A 138 10.48 -4.80 -10.55
CA SER A 138 9.09 -4.63 -10.93
C SER A 138 8.26 -3.67 -10.05
N PRO A 139 8.36 -3.70 -8.71
CA PRO A 139 7.64 -2.74 -7.86
C PRO A 139 8.04 -1.27 -8.08
N VAL A 140 9.29 -1.04 -8.51
CA VAL A 140 9.82 0.31 -8.79
C VAL A 140 9.30 0.80 -10.15
N LEU A 141 9.38 -0.03 -11.18
CA LEU A 141 8.81 0.27 -12.50
C LEU A 141 7.29 0.44 -12.45
N GLY A 142 6.59 -0.40 -11.69
CA GLY A 142 5.15 -0.24 -11.45
C GLY A 142 4.82 1.07 -10.70
N ALA A 143 5.66 1.49 -9.76
CA ALA A 143 5.48 2.80 -9.14
C ALA A 143 5.54 3.93 -10.17
N LEU A 144 6.59 3.96 -11.00
CA LEU A 144 6.80 4.96 -12.04
C LEU A 144 5.67 4.97 -13.09
N TYR A 145 5.20 3.79 -13.49
CA TYR A 145 4.21 3.66 -14.57
C TYR A 145 2.91 4.40 -14.29
N LEU A 146 2.46 4.39 -13.03
CA LEU A 146 1.23 5.04 -12.58
C LEU A 146 1.44 6.49 -12.08
N THR A 147 2.65 7.04 -12.13
CA THR A 147 2.90 8.45 -11.76
C THR A 147 1.97 9.46 -12.47
N PRO A 148 1.65 9.32 -13.78
CA PRO A 148 0.70 10.23 -14.42
C PRO A 148 -0.70 10.23 -13.79
N LEU A 149 -1.14 9.10 -13.22
CA LEU A 149 -2.39 9.02 -12.47
C LEU A 149 -2.28 9.78 -11.16
N ASP A 150 -1.19 9.58 -10.43
CA ASP A 150 -0.95 10.24 -9.15
C ASP A 150 -0.99 11.77 -9.31
N HIS A 151 -0.22 12.31 -10.25
CA HIS A 151 -0.19 13.75 -10.53
C HIS A 151 -1.55 14.30 -10.97
N ALA A 152 -2.36 13.49 -11.66
CA ALA A 152 -3.72 13.89 -12.06
C ALA A 152 -4.69 13.95 -10.87
N MET A 153 -4.51 13.09 -9.87
CA MET A 153 -5.33 13.05 -8.67
C MET A 153 -4.90 14.07 -7.62
N GLU A 154 -3.60 14.28 -7.42
CA GLU A 154 -3.08 15.29 -6.46
C GLU A 154 -3.62 16.69 -6.74
N ARG A 155 -3.68 17.09 -8.00
CA ARG A 155 -4.28 18.38 -8.40
C ARG A 155 -5.73 18.53 -7.95
N ARG A 156 -6.46 17.43 -7.78
CA ARG A 156 -7.83 17.44 -7.24
C ARG A 156 -7.82 17.41 -5.72
N VAL A 157 -7.02 16.53 -5.12
CA VAL A 157 -6.91 16.39 -3.65
C VAL A 157 -6.52 17.71 -2.99
N LYS A 158 -5.68 18.54 -3.64
CA LYS A 158 -5.32 19.90 -3.18
C LYS A 158 -6.53 20.83 -2.93
N ARG A 159 -7.71 20.52 -3.47
CA ARG A 159 -8.95 21.29 -3.25
C ARG A 159 -9.66 20.92 -1.94
N GLY A 160 -9.25 19.84 -1.27
CA GLY A 160 -9.78 19.44 0.04
C GLY A 160 -11.15 18.75 0.04
N ASP A 161 -11.76 18.48 -1.13
CA ASP A 161 -13.08 17.85 -1.23
C ASP A 161 -13.05 16.34 -1.55
N CYS A 162 -11.84 15.78 -1.71
CA CYS A 162 -11.62 14.39 -2.07
C CYS A 162 -10.27 13.85 -1.61
N PHE A 163 -10.18 12.53 -1.59
CA PHE A 163 -8.99 11.76 -1.22
C PHE A 163 -8.65 10.73 -2.30
N TYR A 164 -7.36 10.55 -2.53
CA TYR A 164 -6.80 9.56 -3.43
C TYR A 164 -5.63 8.87 -2.74
N ALA A 165 -5.57 7.55 -2.89
CA ALA A 165 -4.41 6.77 -2.51
C ALA A 165 -4.29 5.54 -3.41
N ARG A 166 -3.08 5.00 -3.50
CA ARG A 166 -2.85 3.68 -4.07
C ARG A 166 -1.78 2.89 -3.35
N PHE A 167 -1.87 1.58 -3.43
CA PHE A 167 -0.81 0.66 -3.04
C PHE A 167 -0.59 -0.30 -4.20
N GLN A 168 0.54 -0.16 -4.91
CA GLN A 168 0.71 -0.77 -6.24
C GLN A 168 -0.42 -0.34 -7.21
N ASP A 169 -1.23 -1.29 -7.67
CA ASP A 169 -2.38 -1.17 -8.56
C ASP A 169 -3.74 -1.08 -7.84
N ASP A 170 -3.79 -1.34 -6.52
CA ASP A 170 -4.98 -1.10 -5.71
C ASP A 170 -5.18 0.42 -5.53
N ILE A 171 -6.20 0.96 -6.21
CA ILE A 171 -6.53 2.40 -6.23
C ILE A 171 -7.81 2.66 -5.44
N ILE A 172 -7.79 3.69 -4.59
CA ILE A 172 -8.96 4.18 -3.87
C ILE A 172 -9.20 5.66 -4.13
N LEU A 173 -10.45 6.01 -4.43
CA LEU A 173 -10.96 7.38 -4.54
C LEU A 173 -12.08 7.54 -3.52
N VAL A 174 -12.04 8.62 -2.74
CA VAL A 174 -13.10 8.98 -1.80
C VAL A 174 -13.49 10.43 -2.03
N ALA A 175 -14.77 10.74 -2.02
CA ALA A 175 -15.25 12.12 -2.07
C ALA A 175 -16.51 12.31 -1.22
N ARG A 176 -16.69 13.52 -0.66
CA ARG A 176 -17.90 13.86 0.10
C ARG A 176 -19.13 14.03 -0.77
N LYS A 177 -18.96 14.36 -2.06
CA LYS A 177 -20.05 14.62 -3.01
C LYS A 177 -19.96 13.69 -4.22
N ARG A 178 -21.10 13.13 -4.64
CA ARG A 178 -21.21 12.18 -5.78
C ARG A 178 -20.59 12.72 -7.08
N HIS A 179 -20.84 13.99 -7.40
CA HIS A 179 -20.33 14.61 -8.62
C HIS A 179 -18.80 14.80 -8.59
N VAL A 180 -18.20 14.97 -7.41
CA VAL A 180 -16.73 15.02 -7.26
C VAL A 180 -16.14 13.66 -7.59
N LEU A 181 -16.67 12.58 -7.00
CA LEU A 181 -16.22 11.22 -7.30
C LEU A 181 -16.35 10.89 -8.80
N ARG A 182 -17.48 11.27 -9.43
CA ARG A 182 -17.68 11.08 -10.88
C ARG A 182 -16.59 11.78 -11.70
N ARG A 183 -16.20 13.00 -11.34
CA ARG A 183 -15.13 13.75 -12.03
C ARG A 183 -13.74 13.11 -11.81
N MET A 184 -13.47 12.61 -10.60
CA MET A 184 -12.22 11.88 -10.32
C MET A 184 -12.14 10.60 -11.17
N ARG A 185 -13.20 9.79 -11.16
CA ARG A 185 -13.29 8.56 -11.96
C ARG A 185 -13.08 8.83 -13.44
N LEU A 186 -13.78 9.82 -14.01
CA LEU A 186 -13.61 10.18 -15.43
C LEU A 186 -12.16 10.56 -15.75
N LYS A 187 -11.49 11.30 -14.86
CA LYS A 187 -10.08 11.65 -15.04
C LYS A 187 -9.18 10.42 -14.93
N MET A 188 -9.44 9.54 -13.97
CA MET A 188 -8.71 8.27 -13.80
C MET A 188 -8.82 7.40 -15.05
N TYR A 189 -10.04 7.17 -15.57
CA TYR A 189 -10.25 6.39 -16.80
C TYR A 189 -9.47 6.97 -17.99
N LYS A 190 -9.51 8.30 -18.18
CA LYS A 190 -8.74 8.96 -19.25
C LYS A 190 -7.23 8.70 -19.13
N VAL A 191 -6.68 8.78 -17.92
CA VAL A 191 -5.24 8.55 -17.69
C VAL A 191 -4.89 7.07 -17.89
N LEU A 192 -5.68 6.15 -17.32
CA LEU A 192 -5.42 4.72 -17.45
C LEU A 192 -5.53 4.25 -18.91
N ASN A 193 -6.48 4.80 -19.68
CA ASN A 193 -6.58 4.54 -21.11
C ASN A 193 -5.35 5.03 -21.88
N ALA A 194 -4.82 6.22 -21.56
CA ALA A 194 -3.57 6.72 -22.15
C ALA A 194 -2.36 5.84 -21.78
N LEU A 195 -2.40 5.19 -20.61
CA LEU A 195 -1.42 4.21 -20.17
C LEU A 195 -1.68 2.80 -20.71
N MET A 196 -2.68 2.59 -21.59
CA MET A 196 -3.05 1.29 -22.13
C MET A 196 -3.39 0.23 -21.04
N LEU A 197 -3.96 0.68 -19.92
CA LEU A 197 -4.36 -0.16 -18.79
C LEU A 197 -5.87 -0.36 -18.74
N THR A 198 -6.28 -1.57 -18.36
CA THR A 198 -7.69 -1.95 -18.19
C THR A 198 -7.98 -2.23 -16.72
N LEU A 199 -9.15 -1.80 -16.22
CA LEU A 199 -9.56 -2.08 -14.84
C LEU A 199 -10.11 -3.50 -14.69
N ARG A 200 -9.95 -4.05 -13.50
CA ARG A 200 -10.58 -5.32 -13.11
C ARG A 200 -12.00 -5.06 -12.61
N SER A 201 -13.00 -5.27 -13.46
CA SER A 201 -14.42 -5.05 -13.17
C SER A 201 -14.90 -5.77 -11.89
N GLU A 202 -14.55 -7.04 -11.73
CA GLU A 202 -14.97 -7.90 -10.61
C GLU A 202 -14.52 -7.40 -9.23
N LYS A 203 -13.38 -6.70 -9.15
CA LYS A 203 -12.84 -6.16 -7.89
C LYS A 203 -13.16 -4.68 -7.68
N THR A 204 -13.91 -4.09 -8.60
CA THR A 204 -14.27 -2.68 -8.54
C THR A 204 -15.46 -2.49 -7.60
N TYR A 205 -15.30 -1.64 -6.60
CA TYR A 205 -16.38 -1.21 -5.72
C TYR A 205 -16.75 0.25 -6.03
N LEU A 206 -18.04 0.51 -6.18
CA LEU A 206 -18.61 1.86 -6.30
C LEU A 206 -19.83 1.94 -5.39
N GLY A 207 -19.73 2.74 -4.34
CA GLY A 207 -20.82 2.81 -3.38
C GLY A 207 -20.64 3.89 -2.32
N ARG A 208 -21.53 3.86 -1.34
CA ARG A 208 -21.39 4.66 -0.12
C ARG A 208 -20.54 3.90 0.89
N SER A 209 -19.79 4.62 1.70
CA SER A 209 -18.95 4.06 2.76
C SER A 209 -19.72 3.33 3.86
N HIS A 210 -20.98 3.67 4.17
CA HIS A 210 -21.74 2.98 5.23
C HIS A 210 -21.91 1.48 5.01
N LYS A 211 -21.86 1.00 3.76
CA LYS A 211 -21.93 -0.45 3.47
C LYS A 211 -20.63 -1.20 3.79
N GLY A 212 -19.56 -0.44 4.04
CA GLY A 212 -18.21 -0.93 4.12
C GLY A 212 -17.66 -1.45 2.78
N PHE A 213 -16.36 -1.65 2.71
CA PHE A 213 -15.68 -2.23 1.54
C PHE A 213 -14.32 -2.82 1.91
N ASP A 214 -13.86 -3.77 1.10
CA ASP A 214 -12.60 -4.47 1.36
C ASP A 214 -11.42 -3.87 0.57
N LEU A 215 -10.33 -3.59 1.29
CA LEU A 215 -9.07 -3.08 0.73
C LEU A 215 -7.88 -3.54 1.60
N LEU A 216 -6.80 -4.00 0.94
CA LEU A 216 -5.53 -4.39 1.60
C LEU A 216 -5.67 -5.41 2.74
N GLY A 217 -6.67 -6.30 2.66
CA GLY A 217 -6.94 -7.33 3.65
C GLY A 217 -7.83 -6.89 4.82
N TYR A 218 -8.36 -5.67 4.76
CA TYR A 218 -9.26 -5.10 5.76
C TYR A 218 -10.62 -4.81 5.15
N HIS A 219 -11.66 -5.01 5.96
CA HIS A 219 -12.95 -4.39 5.76
C HIS A 219 -12.93 -3.01 6.40
N ILE A 220 -13.32 -1.99 5.63
CA ILE A 220 -13.26 -0.58 6.00
C ILE A 220 -14.69 -0.05 6.09
N SER A 221 -15.06 0.50 7.24
CA SER A 221 -16.36 1.11 7.49
C SER A 221 -16.21 2.41 8.29
N PRO A 222 -17.27 3.24 8.41
CA PRO A 222 -17.26 4.38 9.33
C PRO A 222 -16.99 3.99 10.79
N ASP A 223 -17.38 2.78 11.19
CA ASP A 223 -17.23 2.29 12.56
C ASP A 223 -15.79 1.82 12.87
N GLY A 224 -14.96 1.65 11.84
CA GLY A 224 -13.57 1.27 11.96
C GLY A 224 -13.15 0.19 10.96
N LEU A 225 -12.00 -0.43 11.26
CA LEU A 225 -11.43 -1.52 10.49
C LEU A 225 -11.73 -2.87 11.15
N SER A 226 -11.99 -3.89 10.34
CA SER A 226 -11.94 -5.31 10.74
C SER A 226 -11.18 -6.12 9.68
N PRO A 227 -10.72 -7.34 9.97
CA PRO A 227 -10.15 -8.21 8.94
C PRO A 227 -11.21 -8.54 7.89
N SER A 228 -10.89 -8.42 6.60
CA SER A 228 -11.85 -8.80 5.54
C SER A 228 -12.16 -10.30 5.59
N LEU A 229 -13.32 -10.71 5.08
CA LEU A 229 -13.71 -12.13 5.05
C LEU A 229 -12.63 -13.00 4.36
N GLN A 230 -12.09 -12.52 3.23
CA GLN A 230 -11.00 -13.22 2.55
C GLN A 230 -9.74 -13.36 3.43
N THR A 231 -9.42 -12.36 4.26
CA THR A 231 -8.29 -12.44 5.20
C THR A 231 -8.56 -13.47 6.29
N GLN A 232 -9.79 -13.54 6.78
CA GLN A 232 -10.21 -14.53 7.79
C GLN A 232 -10.14 -15.96 7.22
N GLU A 233 -10.66 -16.19 6.01
CA GLU A 233 -10.59 -17.48 5.32
C GLU A 233 -9.13 -17.94 5.13
N LYS A 234 -8.27 -17.04 4.66
CA LYS A 234 -6.83 -17.32 4.52
C LYS A 234 -6.19 -17.64 5.88
N ALA A 235 -6.62 -16.98 6.94
CA ALA A 235 -6.14 -17.25 8.29
C ALA A 235 -6.53 -18.66 8.75
N ILE A 236 -7.79 -19.06 8.53
CA ILE A 236 -8.29 -20.41 8.84
C ILE A 236 -7.49 -21.47 8.07
N VAL A 237 -7.32 -21.31 6.75
CA VAL A 237 -6.57 -22.27 5.93
C VAL A 237 -5.12 -22.40 6.42
N LYS A 238 -4.48 -21.28 6.76
CA LYS A 238 -3.11 -21.28 7.26
C LYS A 238 -3.03 -21.89 8.66
N ALA A 239 -4.00 -21.63 9.53
CA ALA A 239 -4.11 -22.22 10.86
C ALA A 239 -4.19 -23.75 10.78
N LYS A 240 -5.08 -24.30 9.92
CA LYS A 240 -5.19 -25.75 9.67
C LYS A 240 -3.86 -26.36 9.26
N ARG A 241 -3.16 -25.72 8.33
CA ARG A 241 -1.83 -26.17 7.89
C ARG A 241 -0.78 -26.11 9.02
N ARG A 242 -0.80 -25.07 9.85
CA ARG A 242 0.16 -24.92 10.95
C ARG A 242 -0.06 -25.92 12.06
N TYR A 243 -1.32 -26.22 12.37
CA TYR A 243 -1.69 -27.27 13.31
C TYR A 243 -1.23 -28.65 12.80
N ALA A 244 -1.51 -29.00 11.54
CA ALA A 244 -1.07 -30.27 10.96
C ALA A 244 0.46 -30.46 10.97
N GLN A 245 1.22 -29.36 10.88
CA GLN A 245 2.70 -29.42 10.84
C GLN A 245 3.38 -29.44 12.22
N GLY A 246 2.70 -28.99 13.29
CA GLY A 246 3.37 -28.78 14.57
C GLY A 246 2.45 -28.60 15.78
N GLY A 247 1.21 -29.09 15.67
CA GLY A 247 0.20 -29.12 16.72
C GLY A 247 -0.18 -27.74 17.28
N GLY A 248 -0.68 -27.75 18.52
CA GLY A 248 -1.18 -26.56 19.22
C GLY A 248 -0.15 -25.44 19.35
N LYS A 249 1.13 -25.76 19.66
CA LYS A 249 2.19 -24.75 19.80
C LYS A 249 2.42 -23.97 18.50
N SER A 250 2.48 -24.67 17.37
CA SER A 250 2.63 -24.05 16.04
C SER A 250 1.43 -23.17 15.67
N LEU A 251 0.22 -23.63 16.00
CA LEU A 251 -1.02 -22.86 15.82
C LEU A 251 -1.02 -21.56 16.64
N HIS A 252 -0.79 -21.64 17.96
CA HIS A 252 -0.77 -20.46 18.84
C HIS A 252 0.28 -19.43 18.39
N SER A 253 1.48 -19.89 18.03
CA SER A 253 2.54 -19.04 17.50
C SER A 253 2.10 -18.32 16.21
N TYR A 254 1.35 -19.00 15.34
CA TYR A 254 0.78 -18.39 14.15
C TYR A 254 -0.30 -17.36 14.47
N LEU A 255 -1.26 -17.69 15.34
CA LEU A 255 -2.36 -16.80 15.71
C LEU A 255 -1.84 -15.52 16.38
N ASN A 256 -0.81 -15.62 17.23
CA ASN A 256 -0.15 -14.46 17.82
C ASN A 256 0.48 -13.55 16.75
N ARG A 257 1.23 -14.12 15.79
CA ARG A 257 1.78 -13.34 14.67
C ARG A 257 0.69 -12.73 13.79
N TRP A 258 -0.41 -13.43 13.58
CA TRP A 258 -1.54 -12.93 12.81
C TRP A 258 -2.19 -11.74 13.54
N ARG A 259 -2.49 -11.86 14.84
CA ARG A 259 -2.97 -10.76 15.70
C ARG A 259 -2.04 -9.56 15.63
N THR A 260 -0.72 -9.76 15.79
CA THR A 260 0.27 -8.69 15.66
C THR A 260 0.20 -8.04 14.28
N TRP A 261 0.17 -8.82 13.20
CA TRP A 261 0.08 -8.27 11.85
C TRP A 261 -1.22 -7.49 11.62
N VAL A 262 -2.34 -7.91 12.19
CA VAL A 262 -3.63 -7.22 12.03
C VAL A 262 -3.60 -5.85 12.70
N HIS A 263 -2.95 -5.70 13.86
CA HIS A 263 -2.93 -4.42 14.58
C HIS A 263 -1.71 -3.53 14.25
N ALA A 264 -0.57 -4.12 13.88
CA ALA A 264 0.69 -3.38 13.75
C ALA A 264 0.57 -2.20 12.77
N GLY A 265 1.03 -1.03 13.21
CA GLY A 265 1.06 0.20 12.41
C GLY A 265 -0.29 0.93 12.30
N LEU A 266 -1.32 0.50 13.05
CA LEU A 266 -2.61 1.20 13.16
C LEU A 266 -2.75 1.80 14.57
N PRO A 267 -3.21 3.06 14.71
CA PRO A 267 -3.31 3.74 16.00
C PRO A 267 -4.62 3.39 16.75
N PHE A 268 -5.49 2.59 16.14
CA PHE A 268 -6.80 2.22 16.66
C PHE A 268 -6.94 0.70 16.73
N LYS A 269 -7.84 0.23 17.60
CA LYS A 269 -8.19 -1.19 17.68
C LYS A 269 -8.90 -1.60 16.39
N VAL A 270 -8.47 -2.74 15.83
CA VAL A 270 -9.18 -3.42 14.74
C VAL A 270 -10.24 -4.33 15.37
N HIS A 271 -11.46 -4.25 14.88
CA HIS A 271 -12.61 -4.98 15.40
C HIS A 271 -12.59 -6.46 14.98
N HIS A 272 -13.27 -7.30 15.76
CA HIS A 272 -13.49 -8.73 15.50
C HIS A 272 -12.24 -9.63 15.41
N VAL A 273 -11.06 -9.11 15.77
CA VAL A 273 -9.82 -9.90 15.69
C VAL A 273 -9.84 -11.08 16.66
N ASP A 274 -10.27 -10.83 17.90
CA ASP A 274 -10.34 -11.86 18.93
C ASP A 274 -11.47 -12.86 18.62
N ASP A 275 -12.65 -12.39 18.17
CA ASP A 275 -13.76 -13.25 17.73
C ASP A 275 -13.31 -14.26 16.65
N VAL A 276 -12.52 -13.81 15.67
CA VAL A 276 -11.96 -14.66 14.61
C VAL A 276 -10.95 -15.67 15.18
N ILE A 277 -10.09 -15.25 16.12
CA ILE A 277 -9.09 -16.14 16.74
C ILE A 277 -9.79 -17.23 17.55
N GLU A 278 -10.76 -16.87 18.39
CA GLU A 278 -11.54 -17.82 19.18
C GLU A 278 -12.30 -18.79 18.28
N SER A 279 -12.90 -18.29 17.20
CA SER A 279 -13.54 -19.15 16.19
C SER A 279 -12.56 -20.14 15.56
N ILE A 280 -11.32 -19.72 15.27
CA ILE A 280 -10.29 -20.62 14.74
C ILE A 280 -9.88 -21.66 15.78
N ILE A 281 -9.68 -21.29 17.03
CA ILE A 281 -9.29 -22.22 18.11
C ILE A 281 -10.38 -23.28 18.31
N ALA A 282 -11.65 -22.86 18.32
CA ALA A 282 -12.80 -23.75 18.45
C ALA A 282 -12.87 -24.82 17.34
N LEU A 283 -12.41 -24.52 16.12
CA LEU A 283 -12.39 -25.49 15.01
C LEU A 283 -11.48 -26.71 15.24
N PHE A 284 -10.52 -26.64 16.16
CA PHE A 284 -9.55 -27.71 16.42
C PHE A 284 -9.83 -28.50 17.69
N ASP A 285 -10.93 -28.19 18.40
CA ASP A 285 -11.33 -28.85 19.65
C ASP A 285 -10.18 -28.98 20.65
N ILE A 286 -9.30 -27.96 20.68
CA ILE A 286 -8.16 -27.92 21.60
C ILE A 286 -8.75 -27.71 23.00
N PRO A 287 -8.56 -28.63 23.96
CA PRO A 287 -9.08 -28.44 25.30
C PRO A 287 -8.51 -27.14 25.86
N ARG A 288 -9.39 -26.31 26.47
CA ARG A 288 -8.97 -25.14 27.24
C ARG A 288 -8.05 -25.63 28.35
N ASP A 289 -6.74 -25.56 28.14
CA ASP A 289 -5.79 -25.80 29.21
C ASP A 289 -5.93 -24.63 30.18
N LYS A 290 -6.51 -24.92 31.35
CA LYS A 290 -6.76 -23.97 32.44
C LYS A 290 -5.47 -23.38 33.03
N ASN A 291 -4.30 -23.80 32.54
CA ASN A 291 -2.99 -23.27 32.95
C ASN A 291 -2.48 -22.11 32.08
N LEU A 292 -3.25 -21.62 31.11
CA LEU A 292 -2.89 -20.43 30.30
C LEU A 292 -3.32 -19.09 30.92
N GLU A 293 -3.89 -19.10 32.12
CA GLU A 293 -3.99 -17.91 32.97
C GLU A 293 -2.73 -17.76 33.83
N THR A 294 -1.62 -17.34 33.24
CA THR A 294 -0.67 -16.46 33.93
C THR A 294 0.18 -15.70 32.90
N GLU A 295 0.20 -14.39 33.10
CA GLU A 295 0.83 -13.33 32.33
C GLU A 295 2.31 -13.56 31.90
N PRO A 296 2.79 -12.91 30.81
CA PRO A 296 2.84 -11.44 30.79
C PRO A 296 2.60 -10.78 29.42
N CYS A 297 1.33 -10.49 29.10
CA CYS A 297 1.00 -9.44 28.13
C CYS A 297 1.21 -8.02 28.70
N ARG A 298 1.31 -7.83 30.03
CA ARG A 298 1.67 -6.53 30.63
C ARG A 298 3.11 -6.09 30.37
N LYS A 299 4.09 -7.01 30.28
CA LYS A 299 5.51 -6.62 30.09
C LYS A 299 5.82 -6.14 28.67
N LEU A 300 5.14 -6.68 27.65
CA LEU A 300 5.39 -6.33 26.24
C LEU A 300 4.81 -4.97 25.83
N LEU A 301 3.72 -4.52 26.48
CA LEU A 301 3.19 -3.17 26.26
C LEU A 301 4.03 -2.11 26.98
N GLY A 302 4.52 -2.39 28.20
CA GLY A 302 5.44 -1.49 28.91
C GLY A 302 6.78 -1.31 28.20
N SER A 303 7.41 -2.40 27.75
CA SER A 303 8.74 -2.33 27.13
C SER A 303 8.75 -1.69 25.74
N VAL A 304 7.62 -1.71 25.01
CA VAL A 304 7.48 -1.05 23.70
C VAL A 304 7.25 0.45 23.88
N VAL A 305 6.49 0.86 24.90
CA VAL A 305 6.33 2.28 25.26
C VAL A 305 7.65 2.86 25.80
N ASP A 306 8.40 2.10 26.59
CA ASP A 306 9.73 2.53 27.12
C ASP A 306 10.86 2.47 26.08
N SER A 307 10.73 1.66 25.03
CA SER A 307 11.72 1.63 23.94
C SER A 307 11.48 2.71 22.89
N LEU A 308 10.25 3.23 22.78
CA LEU A 308 9.92 4.33 21.88
C LEU A 308 10.31 5.71 22.44
N SER A 309 10.55 5.82 23.76
CA SER A 309 11.09 7.04 24.38
C SER A 309 12.61 7.21 24.21
N LYS A 310 13.33 6.17 23.75
CA LYS A 310 14.80 6.17 23.57
C LYS A 310 15.29 6.57 22.17
N TYR A 311 14.39 6.85 21.22
CA TYR A 311 14.76 7.32 19.88
C TYR A 311 14.39 8.80 19.73
N PRO A 312 15.34 9.74 19.86
CA PRO A 312 15.06 11.14 19.54
C PRO A 312 14.72 11.26 18.04
N ALA A 313 13.59 11.90 17.78
CA ALA A 313 13.05 12.19 16.47
C ALA A 313 14.08 12.93 15.59
N ARG A 314 14.43 12.34 14.44
CA ARG A 314 14.88 13.10 13.26
C ARG A 314 13.90 12.86 12.12
N LEU A 315 12.81 13.59 12.17
CA LEU A 315 11.96 13.93 11.04
C LEU A 315 11.16 15.17 11.46
N SER A 316 11.85 16.30 11.42
CA SER A 316 11.25 17.63 11.53
C SER A 316 10.39 17.88 10.29
N LEU A 317 9.09 17.81 10.46
CA LEU A 317 8.10 18.49 9.61
C LEU A 317 7.24 19.37 10.53
N PRO A 318 6.81 20.55 10.04
CA PRO A 318 6.55 21.70 10.89
C PRO A 318 5.33 21.48 11.79
N ILE A 319 5.57 21.59 13.09
CA ILE A 319 4.51 21.69 14.10
C ILE A 319 4.13 23.17 14.16
N CYS A 320 2.85 23.47 13.92
CA CYS A 320 2.25 24.72 14.38
C CYS A 320 2.36 24.78 15.90
N SER A 321 3.25 25.62 16.42
CA SER A 321 3.08 26.28 17.72
C SER A 321 1.90 27.25 17.56
N GLU A 322 0.94 27.43 18.46
CA GLU A 322 0.95 27.42 19.92
C GLU A 322 -0.46 27.04 20.40
N PHE A 323 -0.56 26.39 21.56
CA PHE A 323 -1.73 26.50 22.43
C PHE A 323 -1.22 26.38 23.87
N ASP A 324 -0.91 27.54 24.45
CA ASP A 324 -0.67 27.69 25.87
C ASP A 324 -2.00 27.61 26.62
N GLY A 325 -2.04 26.73 27.61
CA GLY A 325 -3.18 26.54 28.50
C GLY A 325 -2.69 26.10 29.87
N ALA A 326 -1.95 26.99 30.55
CA ALA A 326 -1.58 26.83 31.93
C ALA A 326 -2.84 26.79 32.81
N ASN A 327 -3.04 25.67 33.49
CA ASN A 327 -4.02 25.53 34.56
C ASN A 327 -3.38 26.10 35.84
N ASN A 328 -3.83 27.29 36.29
CA ASN A 328 -3.45 27.78 37.62
C ASN A 328 -4.64 27.64 38.58
N ARG A 329 -4.42 26.87 39.64
CA ARG A 329 -5.18 26.97 40.88
C ARG A 329 -4.72 28.24 41.58
N GLU A 330 -5.33 29.36 41.24
CA GLU A 330 -5.59 30.49 42.15
C GLU A 330 -6.41 31.56 41.41
N GLY A 331 -7.65 31.74 41.85
CA GLY A 331 -8.26 33.08 41.96
C GLY A 331 -8.80 33.78 40.71
N LYS A 332 -10.11 33.60 40.51
CA LYS A 332 -11.11 34.62 40.07
C LYS A 332 -11.18 35.05 38.59
N LEU A 333 -12.43 35.02 38.12
CA LEU A 333 -12.98 35.54 36.86
C LEU A 333 -12.60 37.00 36.60
N ILE A 334 -12.43 37.40 35.33
CA ILE A 334 -13.08 38.59 34.73
C ILE A 334 -13.27 38.39 33.21
N CYS A 335 -14.52 38.50 32.76
CA CYS A 335 -14.89 38.73 31.36
C CYS A 335 -14.88 40.24 31.11
N LYS A 336 -14.11 40.77 30.15
CA LYS A 336 -14.30 42.14 29.63
C LYS A 336 -14.02 42.24 28.13
N ASN A 337 -14.95 42.98 27.53
CA ASN A 337 -15.26 43.29 26.14
C ASN A 337 -14.47 44.49 25.62
N PHE A 338 -14.49 44.67 24.28
CA PHE A 338 -14.29 45.93 23.51
C PHE A 338 -12.84 46.49 23.51
N SER A 339 -12.26 47.11 22.46
CA SER A 339 -12.75 47.89 21.31
C SER A 339 -11.60 48.01 20.27
N GLU A 340 -11.89 47.87 18.97
CA GLU A 340 -11.80 48.91 17.92
C GLU A 340 -10.44 49.24 17.25
N HIS A 341 -10.54 49.30 15.90
CA HIS A 341 -9.87 50.21 14.95
C HIS A 341 -8.34 50.17 14.78
N SER A 342 -7.87 49.83 13.56
CA SER A 342 -7.61 50.83 12.52
C SER A 342 -7.10 50.21 11.20
N ARG A 343 -7.22 51.00 10.14
CA ARG A 343 -7.04 50.71 8.71
C ARG A 343 -5.58 50.86 8.27
N TYR A 344 -5.26 50.34 7.08
CA TYR A 344 -4.57 50.97 5.92
C TYR A 344 -3.83 49.87 5.13
N ARG A 345 -4.31 49.45 3.95
CA ARG A 345 -3.94 49.98 2.61
C ARG A 345 -2.47 50.34 2.45
N SER A 346 -1.73 49.49 1.74
CA SER A 346 -0.98 49.84 0.52
C SER A 346 -1.16 48.70 -0.46
#